data_AF-A0A957JWH9-F1
#
_entry.id   AF-A0A957JWH9-F1
#
_cell.length_a   1.000
_cell.length_b   1.000
_cell.length_c   1.000
_cell.angle_alpha   90.00
_cell.angle_beta   90.00
_cell.angle_gamma   90.00
#
_symmetry.space_group_name_H-M   'P 1'
#
loop_
_entity.id
_entity.type
_entity.pdbx_description
1 polymer ?
#
loop_
_entity_poly.entity_id
_entity_poly.type
_entity_poly.pdbx_seq_one_letter_code
_entity_poly.pdbx_strand_id
1 'polypeptide(L)'
;MVLGKPESEWPWLYIDPDTCIDCGACVPECPYEAIFPEEEVPFDYTAPAGGVWIANTKELLPDGAPFEGEIGGHQVKLLNAIELAEGTVLDLTEDIPPNYDFFSEGPGYDAME
;
A
#
# COMPACT_ATOMS: atom_id res chain seq x y z
N MET A 1 -5.84 14.86 -5.20
CA MET A 1 -6.40 13.94 -4.18
C MET A 1 -7.91 14.10 -4.16
N VAL A 2 -8.65 13.00 -4.27
CA VAL A 2 -10.11 12.96 -4.36
C VAL A 2 -10.64 11.95 -3.33
N LEU A 3 -11.84 12.19 -2.79
CA LEU A 3 -12.45 11.30 -1.80
C LEU A 3 -13.09 10.10 -2.51
N GLY A 4 -12.93 8.91 -1.91
CA GLY A 4 -13.64 7.70 -2.32
C GLY A 4 -15.11 7.73 -1.93
N LYS A 5 -15.93 6.94 -2.64
CA LYS A 5 -17.36 6.80 -2.35
C LYS A 5 -17.67 5.40 -1.79
N PRO A 6 -18.64 5.29 -0.84
CA PRO A 6 -19.34 6.38 -0.17
C PRO A 6 -18.45 7.08 0.88
N GLU A 7 -18.35 8.40 0.78
CA GLU A 7 -17.50 9.22 1.67
C GLU A 7 -17.84 9.05 3.16
N SER A 8 -19.09 8.69 3.46
CA SER A 8 -19.62 8.57 4.82
C SER A 8 -19.27 7.27 5.55
N GLU A 9 -18.79 6.25 4.85
CA GLU A 9 -18.51 4.93 5.45
C GLU A 9 -17.01 4.67 5.58
N TRP A 10 -16.24 5.01 4.55
CA TRP A 10 -14.80 4.76 4.49
C TRP A 10 -14.09 5.97 3.88
N PRO A 11 -13.29 6.73 4.67
CA PRO A 11 -12.56 7.89 4.16
C PRO A 11 -11.34 7.40 3.37
N TRP A 12 -11.58 6.82 2.19
CA TRP A 12 -10.52 6.53 1.23
C TRP A 12 -10.17 7.80 0.46
N LEU A 13 -8.89 7.97 0.17
CA LEU A 13 -8.35 9.11 -0.56
C LEU A 13 -7.53 8.56 -1.73
N TYR A 14 -7.86 9.00 -2.95
CA TYR A 14 -7.18 8.57 -4.16
C TYR A 14 -6.37 9.73 -4.77
N ILE A 15 -5.22 9.42 -5.36
CA ILE A 15 -4.49 10.35 -6.22
C ILE A 15 -4.99 10.12 -7.64
N ASP A 16 -5.84 11.03 -8.13
CA ASP A 16 -6.31 11.07 -9.52
C ASP A 16 -5.23 11.69 -10.43
N PRO A 17 -4.71 10.95 -11.42
CA PRO A 17 -3.60 11.35 -12.26
C PRO A 17 -4.03 12.34 -13.34
N ASP A 18 -5.31 12.33 -13.74
CA ASP A 18 -5.82 13.28 -14.72
C ASP A 18 -5.87 14.71 -14.15
N THR A 19 -5.96 14.82 -12.82
CA THR A 19 -5.98 16.11 -12.11
C THR A 19 -4.71 16.37 -11.29
N CYS A 20 -3.80 15.41 -11.17
CA CYS A 20 -2.51 15.58 -10.53
C CYS A 20 -1.64 16.55 -11.33
N ILE A 21 -0.87 17.39 -10.62
CA ILE A 21 0.07 18.35 -11.22
C ILE A 21 1.51 18.14 -10.71
N ASP A 22 1.77 16.97 -10.13
CA ASP A 22 3.07 16.55 -9.61
C ASP A 22 3.72 17.54 -8.62
N CYS A 23 2.90 18.20 -7.81
CA CYS A 23 3.39 19.20 -6.84
C CYS A 23 3.99 18.60 -5.57
N GLY A 24 3.84 17.29 -5.34
CA GLY A 24 4.40 16.58 -4.18
C GLY A 24 3.78 16.94 -2.82
N ALA A 25 2.73 17.77 -2.77
CA ALA A 25 2.15 18.23 -1.50
C ALA A 25 1.57 17.10 -0.63
N CYS A 26 1.20 15.96 -1.22
CA CYS A 26 0.71 14.79 -0.49
C CYS A 26 1.81 13.96 0.17
N VAL A 27 3.05 14.02 -0.35
CA VAL A 27 4.17 13.18 0.12
C VAL A 27 4.45 13.38 1.61
N PRO A 28 4.69 14.60 2.13
CA PRO A 28 4.98 14.80 3.55
C PRO A 28 3.74 14.63 4.46
N GLU A 29 2.54 14.63 3.89
CA GLU A 29 1.29 14.50 4.65
C GLU A 29 0.93 13.04 4.91
N CYS A 30 1.52 12.09 4.16
CA CYS A 30 1.32 10.67 4.39
C CYS A 30 2.08 10.23 5.65
N PRO A 31 1.41 9.84 6.74
CA PRO A 31 2.09 9.46 7.98
C PRO A 31 2.86 8.13 7.87
N TYR A 32 2.64 7.39 6.78
CA TYR A 32 3.28 6.12 6.49
C TYR A 32 4.28 6.20 5.34
N GLU A 33 4.55 7.41 4.82
CA GLU A 33 5.54 7.65 3.76
C GLU A 33 5.33 6.76 2.52
N ALA A 34 4.06 6.47 2.21
CA ALA A 34 3.69 5.50 1.17
C ALA A 34 3.54 6.10 -0.24
N ILE A 35 3.80 7.40 -0.41
CA ILE A 35 3.59 8.12 -1.67
C ILE A 35 4.94 8.57 -2.22
N PHE A 36 5.24 8.17 -3.47
CA PHE A 36 6.45 8.52 -4.17
C PHE A 36 6.11 9.17 -5.53
N PRO A 37 6.89 10.17 -5.97
CA PRO A 37 6.95 10.52 -7.40
C PRO A 37 7.31 9.29 -8.24
N GLU A 38 6.81 9.21 -9.47
CA GLU A 38 7.02 8.05 -10.35
C GLU A 38 8.51 7.70 -10.53
N GLU A 39 9.37 8.71 -10.65
CA GLU A 39 10.82 8.56 -10.82
C GLU A 39 11.55 8.10 -9.54
N GLU A 40 10.87 8.14 -8.39
CA GLU A 40 11.43 7.87 -7.05
C GLU A 40 10.83 6.61 -6.40
N VAL A 41 9.94 5.88 -7.10
CA VAL A 41 9.37 4.63 -6.57
C VAL A 41 10.50 3.64 -6.32
N PRO A 42 10.68 3.16 -5.07
CA PRO A 42 11.75 2.24 -4.75
C PRO A 42 11.45 0.84 -5.31
N PHE A 43 12.50 0.14 -5.76
CA PHE A 43 12.41 -1.27 -6.15
C PHE A 43 12.45 -2.22 -4.95
N ASP A 44 12.86 -1.73 -3.78
CA ASP A 44 12.98 -2.52 -2.58
C ASP A 44 12.40 -1.80 -1.36
N TYR A 45 12.13 -2.59 -0.33
CA TYR A 45 11.71 -2.12 0.99
C TYR A 45 12.55 -2.79 2.06
N THR A 46 13.21 -2.00 2.90
CA THR A 46 13.98 -2.50 4.03
C THR A 46 13.15 -2.40 5.31
N ALA A 47 12.90 -3.54 5.94
CA ALA A 47 12.15 -3.58 7.20
C ALA A 47 12.86 -2.76 8.30
N PRO A 48 12.11 -1.90 9.02
CA PRO A 48 12.67 -0.98 10.01
C PRO A 48 13.16 -1.70 11.27
N ALA A 49 13.77 -0.94 12.18
CA ALA A 49 14.17 -1.44 13.48
C ALA A 49 12.98 -2.03 14.24
N GLY A 50 13.15 -3.25 14.78
CA GLY A 50 12.06 -4.02 15.40
C GLY A 50 11.17 -4.80 14.43
N GLY A 51 11.44 -4.76 13.12
CA GLY A 51 10.68 -5.48 12.10
C GLY A 51 9.34 -4.84 11.76
N VAL A 52 8.59 -5.48 10.86
CA VAL A 52 7.27 -5.02 10.43
C VAL A 52 6.42 -6.18 9.92
N TRP A 53 5.10 -6.07 10.05
CA TRP A 53 4.16 -6.99 9.43
C TRP A 53 3.74 -6.48 8.06
N ILE A 54 3.78 -7.36 7.05
CA ILE A 54 3.21 -7.10 5.73
C ILE A 54 2.07 -8.09 5.46
N ALA A 55 1.05 -7.63 4.73
CA ALA A 55 -0.08 -8.45 4.33
C ALA A 55 -0.33 -8.27 2.83
N ASN A 56 -0.66 -9.36 2.14
CA ASN A 56 -1.05 -9.34 0.73
C ASN A 56 -1.91 -10.57 0.40
N THR A 57 -2.40 -10.70 -0.83
CA THR A 57 -3.11 -11.91 -1.27
C THR A 57 -2.19 -13.13 -1.22
N LYS A 58 -2.77 -14.34 -1.22
CA LYS A 58 -1.97 -15.57 -1.23
C LYS A 58 -1.18 -15.73 -2.53
N GLU A 59 -1.69 -15.18 -3.63
CA GLU A 59 -0.98 -15.17 -4.91
C GLU A 59 0.32 -14.34 -4.82
N LEU A 60 0.27 -13.17 -4.19
CA LEU A 60 1.39 -12.23 -4.10
C LEU A 60 2.28 -12.46 -2.86
N LEU A 61 1.76 -13.16 -1.85
CA LEU A 61 2.49 -13.55 -0.65
C LEU A 61 2.24 -15.04 -0.35
N PRO A 62 2.91 -15.94 -1.10
CA PRO A 62 2.65 -17.39 -1.03
C PRO A 62 3.01 -18.03 0.30
N ASP A 63 3.98 -17.45 1.01
CA ASP A 63 4.41 -17.88 2.34
C ASP A 63 3.63 -17.19 3.47
N GLY A 64 2.64 -16.38 3.13
CA GLY A 64 1.75 -15.74 4.09
C GLY A 64 0.89 -16.75 4.84
N ALA A 65 0.56 -16.39 6.08
CA ALA A 65 -0.38 -17.14 6.90
C ALA A 65 -1.42 -16.21 7.54
N PRO A 66 -2.61 -16.71 7.90
CA PRO A 66 -3.55 -15.94 8.69
C PRO A 66 -2.91 -15.49 10.01
N PHE A 67 -3.12 -14.23 10.38
CA PHE A 67 -2.67 -13.65 11.63
C PHE A 67 -3.88 -13.08 12.40
N GLU A 68 -3.98 -13.39 13.68
CA GLU A 68 -4.97 -12.79 14.59
C GLU A 68 -4.26 -12.46 15.90
N GLY A 69 -4.22 -11.18 16.26
CA GLY A 69 -3.45 -10.72 17.41
C GLY A 69 -3.47 -9.19 17.59
N GLU A 70 -2.52 -8.66 18.35
CA GLU A 70 -2.40 -7.23 18.62
C GLU A 70 -1.13 -6.66 18.00
N ILE A 71 -1.25 -5.59 17.21
CA ILE A 71 -0.13 -4.85 16.60
C ILE A 71 -0.29 -3.37 16.97
N GLY A 72 0.73 -2.78 17.61
CA GLY A 72 0.70 -1.36 17.99
C GLY A 72 -0.45 -0.97 18.92
N GLY A 73 -0.99 -1.90 19.72
CA GLY A 73 -2.16 -1.67 20.58
C GLY A 73 -3.51 -1.86 19.88
N HIS A 74 -3.51 -2.27 18.61
CA HIS A 74 -4.73 -2.51 17.83
C HIS A 74 -4.94 -4.02 17.63
N GLN A 75 -6.17 -4.49 17.83
CA GLN A 75 -6.56 -5.86 17.49
C GLN A 75 -6.67 -5.97 15.97
N VAL A 76 -5.93 -6.92 15.39
CA VAL A 76 -5.76 -7.08 13.95
C VAL A 76 -6.07 -8.52 13.57
N LYS A 77 -6.82 -8.71 12.49
CA LYS A 77 -7.11 -10.00 11.87
C LYS A 77 -6.83 -9.92 10.38
N LEU A 78 -5.76 -10.58 9.94
CA LEU A 78 -5.28 -10.60 8.57
C LEU A 78 -5.42 -12.01 8.02
N LEU A 79 -5.86 -12.13 6.77
CA LEU A 79 -6.06 -13.44 6.14
C LEU A 79 -4.74 -14.05 5.66
N ASN A 80 -3.75 -13.23 5.35
CA ASN A 80 -2.48 -13.67 4.79
C ASN A 80 -1.40 -12.59 5.04
N ALA A 81 -0.49 -12.86 5.97
CA ALA A 81 0.54 -11.92 6.41
C ALA A 81 1.84 -12.65 6.77
N ILE A 82 2.97 -11.93 6.71
CA ILE A 82 4.26 -12.35 7.26
C ILE A 82 4.86 -11.22 8.10
N GLU A 83 5.69 -11.59 9.08
CA GLU A 83 6.53 -10.67 9.82
C GLU A 83 7.92 -10.63 9.19
N LEU A 84 8.33 -9.45 8.72
CA LEU A 84 9.68 -9.19 8.26
C LEU A 84 10.54 -8.81 9.46
N ALA A 85 11.65 -9.52 9.65
CA ALA A 85 12.64 -9.15 10.66
C ALA A 85 13.34 -7.84 10.27
N GLU A 86 13.82 -7.09 11.26
CA GLU A 86 14.64 -5.88 11.04
C GLU A 86 15.73 -6.10 9.98
N GLY A 87 15.85 -5.17 9.04
CA GLY A 87 16.85 -5.21 7.98
C GLY A 87 16.57 -6.22 6.86
N THR A 88 15.46 -6.96 6.94
CA THR A 88 15.00 -7.79 5.81
C THR A 88 14.69 -6.86 4.62
N VAL A 89 15.29 -7.15 3.47
CA VAL A 89 15.03 -6.43 2.22
C VAL A 89 14.03 -7.24 1.40
N LEU A 90 12.90 -6.61 1.10
CA LEU A 90 11.89 -7.14 0.19
C LEU A 90 12.08 -6.49 -1.17
N ASP A 91 12.23 -7.29 -2.22
CA ASP A 91 12.21 -6.82 -3.61
C ASP A 91 10.74 -6.65 -4.03
N LEU A 92 10.37 -5.42 -4.38
CA LEU A 92 9.03 -5.01 -4.80
C LEU A 92 8.91 -4.87 -6.32
N THR A 93 9.94 -5.25 -7.08
CA THR A 93 9.95 -5.08 -8.55
C THR A 93 8.76 -5.80 -9.20
N GLU A 94 8.36 -6.96 -8.67
CA GLU A 94 7.20 -7.74 -9.18
C GLU A 94 5.86 -7.11 -8.82
N ASP A 95 5.80 -6.22 -7.82
CA ASP A 95 4.59 -5.49 -7.41
C ASP A 95 4.33 -4.23 -8.24
N ILE A 96 5.34 -3.73 -8.97
CA ILE A 96 5.22 -2.53 -9.80
C ILE A 96 4.18 -2.70 -10.92
N PRO A 97 4.23 -3.74 -11.78
CA PRO A 97 3.23 -3.89 -12.84
C PRO A 97 1.79 -4.03 -12.33
N PRO A 98 1.49 -4.86 -11.30
CA PRO A 98 0.16 -4.93 -10.71
C PRO A 98 -0.39 -3.57 -10.25
N ASN A 99 0.46 -2.68 -9.72
CA ASN A 99 0.04 -1.34 -9.34
C ASN A 99 -0.40 -0.51 -10.55
N TYR A 100 0.34 -0.54 -11.67
CA TYR A 100 -0.08 0.10 -12.91
C TYR A 100 -1.34 -0.53 -13.50
N ASP A 101 -1.38 -1.88 -13.56
CA ASP A 101 -2.50 -2.65 -14.12
C ASP A 101 -3.80 -2.36 -13.37
N PHE A 102 -3.74 -2.17 -12.05
CA PHE A 102 -4.90 -1.77 -11.25
C PHE A 102 -5.55 -0.47 -11.77
N PHE A 103 -4.74 0.51 -12.20
CA PHE A 103 -5.23 1.79 -12.70
C PHE A 103 -5.56 1.79 -14.19
N SER A 104 -4.90 0.97 -15.01
CA SER A 104 -5.12 0.94 -16.46
C SER A 104 -6.20 -0.06 -16.91
N GLU A 105 -6.24 -1.24 -16.31
CA GLU A 105 -7.11 -2.36 -16.70
C GLU A 105 -8.05 -2.81 -15.58
N GLY A 106 -7.66 -2.57 -14.33
CA GLY A 106 -8.43 -2.86 -13.13
C GLY A 106 -9.58 -1.86 -12.91
N PRO A 107 -10.24 -1.94 -11.74
CA PRO A 107 -11.28 -0.98 -11.39
C PRO A 107 -10.73 0.45 -11.25
N GLY A 108 -9.40 0.63 -11.17
CA GLY A 108 -8.71 1.91 -11.25
C GLY A 108 -9.42 3.05 -10.52
N TYR A 109 -9.66 4.14 -11.26
CA TYR A 109 -10.43 5.29 -10.79
C TYR A 109 -11.94 5.11 -10.95
N ASP A 110 -12.40 4.09 -11.67
CA ASP A 110 -13.81 3.69 -11.78
C ASP A 110 -14.34 3.08 -10.47
N ALA A 111 -13.45 2.74 -9.51
CA ALA A 111 -13.82 2.45 -8.12
C ALA A 111 -14.46 3.66 -7.40
N MET A 112 -14.48 4.84 -8.03
CA MET A 112 -15.16 6.04 -7.54
C MET A 112 -16.62 6.17 -8.02
N GLU A 113 -17.13 5.27 -8.86
CA GLU A 113 -18.54 5.22 -9.28
C GLU A 113 -19.42 4.37 -8.35
#